data_AF-A0A9D8N445-F1
#
_entry.id   AF-A0A9D8N445-F1
#
_cell.length_a   1.000
_cell.length_b   1.000
_cell.length_c   1.000
_cell.angle_alpha   90.00
_cell.angle_beta   90.00
_cell.angle_gamma   90.00
#
_symmetry.space_group_name_H-M   'P 1'
#
loop_
_entity.id
_entity.type
_entity.pdbx_description
1 polymer ?
#
loop_
_entity_poly.entity_id
_entity_poly.type
_entity_poly.pdbx_seq_one_letter_code
_entity_poly.pdbx_strand_id
1 'polypeptide(L)'
;MKRFVIGLCGILFCGNLAIAATPQTPAPRVSIFSTSTDWQGITGLSLNEYRGVFNPDSKLIGTKGLILYYLDGFPCYGLGEGVRVWFGQRGAQDGDLRIACVYAPTEIVFSYRHAGRDADDATNTGMITCPVADDGRELKIDMSKCKIGKDWNEYK
;
A
#
# COMPACT_ATOMS: atom_id res chain seq x y z
N MET A 1 -8.12 87.61 25.77
CA MET A 1 -6.94 87.27 24.92
C MET A 1 -6.37 85.95 25.41
N LYS A 2 -5.93 85.15 24.45
CA LYS A 2 -5.39 83.78 24.56
C LYS A 2 -4.29 83.64 25.61
N ARG A 3 -4.26 82.51 26.33
CA ARG A 3 -3.06 81.67 26.53
C ARG A 3 -3.42 80.27 27.04
N PHE A 4 -2.91 79.30 26.29
CA PHE A 4 -2.92 77.86 26.47
C PHE A 4 -2.13 77.44 27.72
N VAL A 5 -2.59 76.39 28.39
CA VAL A 5 -1.72 75.34 28.96
C VAL A 5 -2.41 73.99 28.72
N ILE A 6 -1.76 73.15 27.92
CA ILE A 6 -2.10 71.74 27.70
C ILE A 6 -1.46 70.94 28.83
N GLY A 7 -2.26 70.16 29.55
CA GLY A 7 -1.81 69.15 30.51
C GLY A 7 -2.28 67.76 30.05
N LEU A 8 -1.33 66.94 29.64
CA LEU A 8 -1.43 65.51 29.31
C LEU A 8 -2.22 64.73 30.37
N CYS A 9 -3.17 63.90 29.94
CA CYS A 9 -3.29 62.47 30.30
C CYS A 9 -4.61 61.91 29.76
N GLY A 10 -4.56 60.86 28.94
CA GLY A 10 -5.76 60.21 28.45
C GLY A 10 -5.46 59.23 27.33
N ILE A 11 -4.71 58.18 27.65
CA ILE A 11 -4.59 56.97 26.83
C ILE A 11 -6.00 56.38 26.68
N LEU A 12 -6.60 56.49 25.50
CA LEU A 12 -7.79 55.73 25.12
C LEU A 12 -7.59 55.12 23.74
N PHE A 13 -6.90 53.98 23.79
CA PHE A 13 -7.12 52.77 23.01
C PHE A 13 -7.80 52.92 21.65
N CYS A 14 -7.00 52.73 20.59
CA CYS A 14 -7.43 52.36 19.26
C CYS A 14 -8.30 51.10 19.30
N GLY A 15 -9.62 51.24 19.13
CA GLY A 15 -10.52 50.14 18.84
C GLY A 15 -10.48 49.75 17.37
N ASN A 16 -9.35 49.19 16.90
CA ASN A 16 -9.37 48.36 15.71
C ASN A 16 -9.82 46.96 16.15
N LEU A 17 -11.11 46.67 16.02
CA LEU A 17 -11.62 45.30 16.03
C LEU A 17 -11.12 44.62 14.75
N ALA A 18 -9.85 44.23 14.74
CA ALA A 18 -9.40 43.15 13.89
C ALA A 18 -10.09 41.90 14.40
N ILE A 19 -11.20 41.52 13.76
CA ILE A 19 -11.69 40.15 13.82
C ILE A 19 -10.55 39.34 13.24
N ALA A 20 -9.71 38.79 14.12
CA ALA A 20 -8.79 37.74 13.75
C ALA A 20 -9.70 36.62 13.21
N ALA A 21 -9.78 36.50 11.89
CA ALA A 21 -10.23 35.28 11.26
C ALA A 21 -9.34 34.21 11.88
N THR A 22 -9.89 33.43 12.81
CA THR A 22 -9.22 32.26 13.34
C THR A 22 -8.72 31.52 12.12
N PRO A 23 -7.40 31.29 11.97
CA PRO A 23 -6.90 30.46 10.89
C PRO A 23 -7.68 29.16 11.02
N GLN A 24 -8.60 28.89 10.10
CA GLN A 24 -9.15 27.56 9.99
C GLN A 24 -7.91 26.71 9.73
N THR A 25 -7.53 25.90 10.71
CA THR A 25 -6.48 24.90 10.51
C THR A 25 -6.83 24.23 9.19
N PRO A 26 -5.98 24.33 8.16
CA PRO A 26 -6.32 23.78 6.86
C PRO A 26 -6.74 22.33 7.10
N ALA A 27 -7.99 22.00 6.76
CA ALA A 27 -8.41 20.61 6.81
C ALA A 27 -7.40 19.81 5.98
N PRO A 28 -6.95 18.63 6.44
CA PRO A 28 -5.99 17.83 5.69
C PRO A 28 -6.46 17.73 4.25
N ARG A 29 -5.73 18.36 3.33
CA ARG A 29 -6.00 18.17 1.91
C ARG A 29 -5.49 16.79 1.59
N VAL A 30 -6.40 15.83 1.53
CA VAL A 30 -6.11 14.47 1.06
C VAL A 30 -5.67 14.61 -0.39
N SER A 31 -4.36 14.58 -0.59
CA SER A 31 -3.79 14.38 -1.91
C SER A 31 -4.10 12.93 -2.26
N ILE A 32 -5.14 12.68 -3.05
CA ILE A 32 -5.44 11.35 -3.59
C ILE A 32 -4.42 11.05 -4.71
N PHE A 33 -3.13 11.08 -4.38
CA PHE A 33 -2.18 10.15 -4.94
C PHE A 33 -2.25 8.92 -4.02
N SER A 34 -3.29 8.10 -4.25
CA SER A 34 -3.68 6.93 -3.45
C SER A 34 -2.59 5.85 -3.50
N THR A 35 -1.47 6.12 -2.83
CA THR A 35 -0.43 5.16 -2.51
C THR A 35 -0.73 4.65 -1.11
N SER A 36 -1.82 3.89 -0.98
CA SER A 36 -2.17 2.97 0.14
C SER A 36 -2.05 3.41 1.62
N THR A 37 -1.48 4.57 1.95
CA THR A 37 -0.94 4.86 3.30
C THR A 37 -1.90 5.73 4.12
N ASP A 38 -2.84 6.44 3.48
CA ASP A 38 -3.83 7.30 4.15
C ASP A 38 -5.16 6.57 4.47
N TRP A 39 -5.24 5.27 4.20
CA TRP A 39 -6.49 4.51 4.29
C TRP A 39 -7.11 4.50 5.68
N GLN A 40 -6.30 4.37 6.73
CA GLN A 40 -6.76 4.42 8.12
C GLN A 40 -7.42 5.77 8.47
N GLY A 41 -6.83 6.88 8.00
CA GLY A 41 -7.36 8.22 8.25
C GLY A 41 -8.67 8.51 7.52
N ILE A 42 -8.86 7.91 6.33
CA ILE A 42 -10.07 8.10 5.51
C ILE A 42 -11.22 7.19 5.98
N THR A 43 -10.92 5.94 6.34
CA THR A 43 -11.95 4.93 6.60
C THR A 43 -12.17 4.64 8.09
N GLY A 44 -11.24 5.01 8.96
CA GLY A 44 -11.22 4.58 10.36
C GLY A 44 -10.91 3.10 10.56
N LEU A 45 -10.64 2.34 9.49
CA LEU A 45 -10.35 0.91 9.55
C LEU A 45 -8.88 0.68 9.82
N SER A 46 -8.57 -0.05 10.89
CA SER A 46 -7.20 -0.42 11.22
C SER A 46 -6.66 -1.46 10.25
N LEU A 47 -5.42 -1.28 9.82
CA LEU A 47 -4.71 -2.18 8.95
C LEU A 47 -3.74 -3.02 9.76
N ASN A 48 -3.52 -4.23 9.26
CA ASN A 48 -2.73 -5.24 9.89
C ASN A 48 -1.71 -5.78 8.89
N GLU A 49 -0.45 -5.91 9.30
CA GLU A 49 0.56 -6.57 8.49
C GLU A 49 0.32 -8.08 8.50
N TYR A 50 0.35 -8.67 7.31
CA TYR A 50 0.33 -10.11 7.07
C TYR A 50 1.53 -10.51 6.23
N ARG A 51 2.07 -11.71 6.49
CA ARG A 51 3.25 -12.26 5.81
C ARG A 51 2.93 -13.53 5.06
N GLY A 52 3.36 -13.65 3.82
CA GLY A 52 3.14 -14.85 3.00
C GLY A 52 4.14 -15.94 3.33
N VAL A 53 3.62 -17.15 3.57
CA VAL A 53 4.41 -18.37 3.71
C VAL A 53 3.99 -19.31 2.58
N PHE A 54 4.92 -19.62 1.70
CA PHE A 54 4.63 -20.38 0.48
C PHE A 54 4.97 -21.86 0.68
N ASN A 55 4.07 -22.74 0.24
CA ASN A 55 4.36 -24.14 -0.04
C ASN A 55 4.60 -24.27 -1.55
N PRO A 56 5.86 -24.38 -2.01
CA PRO A 56 6.20 -24.31 -3.42
C PRO A 56 5.65 -25.48 -4.25
N ASP A 57 5.20 -25.22 -5.47
CA ASP A 57 4.78 -26.25 -6.43
C ASP A 57 5.68 -26.29 -7.66
N SER A 58 6.34 -27.42 -7.88
CA SER A 58 7.28 -27.60 -8.98
C SER A 58 6.66 -27.45 -10.37
N LYS A 59 5.37 -27.76 -10.53
CA LYS A 59 4.69 -27.65 -11.83
C LYS A 59 4.44 -26.19 -12.19
N LEU A 60 3.98 -25.40 -11.22
CA LEU A 60 3.77 -23.96 -11.40
C LEU A 60 5.08 -23.20 -11.60
N ILE A 61 6.11 -23.55 -10.82
CA ILE A 61 7.45 -22.93 -10.92
C ILE A 61 8.11 -23.26 -12.26
N GLY A 62 7.94 -24.49 -12.74
CA GLY A 62 8.46 -24.95 -14.01
C GLY A 62 10.00 -24.97 -14.08
N THR A 63 10.51 -25.22 -15.27
CA THR A 63 11.96 -25.40 -15.53
C THR A 63 12.73 -24.10 -15.67
N LYS A 64 12.06 -22.94 -15.65
CA LYS A 64 12.73 -21.65 -15.66
C LYS A 64 12.80 -21.03 -14.28
N GLY A 65 11.91 -21.36 -13.37
CA GLY A 65 11.67 -20.56 -12.17
C GLY A 65 10.50 -19.61 -12.38
N LEU A 66 10.03 -18.97 -11.32
CA LEU A 66 8.80 -18.18 -11.30
C LEU A 66 9.00 -16.93 -10.44
N ILE A 67 8.68 -15.77 -11.00
CA ILE A 67 8.58 -14.51 -10.25
C ILE A 67 7.10 -14.18 -10.10
N LEU A 68 6.70 -13.87 -8.87
CA LEU A 68 5.38 -13.36 -8.50
C LEU A 68 5.52 -11.94 -7.99
N TYR A 69 4.65 -11.05 -8.45
CA TYR A 69 4.48 -9.71 -7.92
C TYR A 69 3.05 -9.54 -7.45
N TYR A 70 2.86 -9.20 -6.19
CA TYR A 70 1.54 -8.95 -5.62
C TYR A 70 0.84 -7.81 -6.38
N LEU A 71 -0.44 -8.02 -6.71
CA LEU A 71 -1.29 -6.99 -7.27
C LEU A 71 -2.16 -6.42 -6.16
N ASP A 72 -1.91 -5.15 -5.84
CA ASP A 72 -2.68 -4.42 -4.84
C ASP A 72 -4.17 -4.39 -5.17
N GLY A 73 -5.00 -4.47 -4.13
CA GLY A 73 -6.45 -4.44 -4.26
C GLY A 73 -7.11 -4.29 -2.90
N PHE A 74 -7.99 -3.29 -2.75
CA PHE A 74 -8.72 -3.08 -1.51
C PHE A 74 -9.44 -4.37 -1.06
N PRO A 75 -9.31 -4.80 0.21
CA PRO A 75 -8.84 -4.05 1.37
C PRO A 75 -7.36 -4.24 1.74
N CYS A 76 -6.52 -4.65 0.78
CA CYS A 76 -5.13 -5.02 0.96
C CYS A 76 -4.18 -4.22 0.05
N TYR A 77 -2.97 -3.97 0.52
CA TYR A 77 -1.92 -3.37 -0.30
C TYR A 77 -0.53 -3.84 0.11
N GLY A 78 0.41 -3.77 -0.82
CA GLY A 78 1.77 -4.21 -0.64
C GLY A 78 2.60 -3.29 0.26
N LEU A 79 3.53 -3.88 1.03
CA LEU A 79 4.44 -3.15 1.90
C LEU A 79 5.86 -3.15 1.34
N GLY A 80 6.28 -2.00 0.79
CA GLY A 80 7.66 -1.74 0.37
C GLY A 80 8.20 -2.78 -0.62
N GLU A 81 9.39 -3.31 -0.35
CA GLU A 81 10.03 -4.35 -1.18
C GLU A 81 9.41 -5.75 -1.00
N GLY A 82 8.56 -5.94 0.01
CA GLY A 82 7.91 -7.22 0.32
C GLY A 82 6.74 -7.56 -0.58
N VAL A 83 6.79 -7.24 -1.86
CA VAL A 83 5.69 -7.49 -2.81
C VAL A 83 6.11 -8.36 -3.98
N ARG A 84 7.38 -8.79 -3.99
CA ARG A 84 7.98 -9.64 -5.00
C ARG A 84 8.54 -10.89 -4.35
N VAL A 85 8.23 -12.04 -4.94
CA VAL A 85 8.78 -13.33 -4.53
C VAL A 85 9.26 -14.06 -5.77
N TRP A 86 10.48 -14.58 -5.72
CA TRP A 86 11.04 -15.43 -6.77
C TRP A 86 11.24 -16.85 -6.24
N PHE A 87 10.92 -17.82 -7.11
CA PHE A 87 11.17 -19.23 -6.92
C PHE A 87 12.09 -19.75 -8.03
N GLY A 88 13.27 -20.22 -7.65
CA GLY A 88 14.18 -20.92 -8.54
C GLY A 88 13.73 -22.34 -8.85
N GLN A 89 14.29 -22.91 -9.92
CA GLN A 89 13.96 -24.24 -10.45
C GLN A 89 14.12 -25.40 -9.46
N ARG A 90 14.95 -25.21 -8.42
CA ARG A 90 15.23 -26.22 -7.38
C ARG A 90 14.58 -25.88 -6.03
N GLY A 91 13.58 -25.01 -6.03
CA GLY A 91 12.88 -24.59 -4.80
C GLY A 91 13.62 -23.56 -3.97
N ALA A 92 14.70 -22.96 -4.50
CA ALA A 92 15.28 -21.77 -3.90
C ALA A 92 14.24 -20.64 -3.92
N GLN A 93 14.12 -19.88 -2.83
CA GLN A 93 13.20 -18.76 -2.73
C GLN A 93 13.98 -17.49 -2.40
N ASP A 94 13.60 -16.38 -3.01
CA ASP A 94 14.07 -15.04 -2.65
C ASP A 94 12.88 -14.06 -2.59
N GLY A 95 13.02 -13.01 -1.79
CA GLY A 95 11.95 -12.08 -1.48
C GLY A 95 10.95 -12.58 -0.44
N ASP A 96 10.05 -11.68 -0.05
CA ASP A 96 9.01 -11.89 0.96
C ASP A 96 7.69 -11.29 0.45
N LEU A 97 6.57 -11.82 0.92
CA LEU A 97 5.26 -11.21 0.73
C LEU A 97 4.82 -10.57 2.04
N ARG A 98 4.74 -9.25 2.07
CA ARG A 98 4.31 -8.43 3.19
C ARG A 98 3.23 -7.51 2.67
N ILE A 99 2.02 -7.67 3.19
CA ILE A 99 0.87 -6.87 2.81
C ILE A 99 0.22 -6.30 4.07
N ALA A 100 -0.36 -5.11 3.95
CA ALA A 100 -1.23 -4.55 4.96
C ALA A 100 -2.68 -4.70 4.50
N CYS A 101 -3.51 -5.33 5.34
CA CYS A 101 -4.92 -5.53 5.06
C CYS A 101 -5.79 -5.18 6.26
N VAL A 102 -7.05 -4.81 6.01
CA VAL A 102 -8.04 -4.68 7.10
C VAL A 102 -8.25 -6.02 7.81
N TYR A 103 -8.39 -7.11 7.05
CA TYR A 103 -8.51 -8.49 7.52
C TYR A 103 -7.71 -9.43 6.61
N ALA A 104 -7.45 -10.66 7.07
CA ALA A 104 -6.71 -11.64 6.28
C ALA A 104 -7.45 -11.96 4.97
N PRO A 105 -6.81 -11.84 3.80
CA PRO A 105 -7.46 -12.17 2.54
C PRO A 105 -7.65 -13.68 2.41
N THR A 106 -8.73 -14.10 1.75
CA THR A 106 -8.98 -15.51 1.40
C THR A 106 -8.27 -15.93 0.12
N GLU A 107 -7.91 -14.96 -0.73
CA GLU A 107 -7.16 -15.17 -1.97
C GLU A 107 -6.21 -13.99 -2.19
N ILE A 108 -5.08 -14.27 -2.84
CA ILE A 108 -4.12 -13.26 -3.27
C ILE A 108 -3.93 -13.37 -4.77
N VAL A 109 -3.92 -12.22 -5.44
CA VAL A 109 -3.66 -12.13 -6.87
C VAL A 109 -2.23 -11.63 -7.08
N PHE A 110 -1.49 -12.36 -7.90
CA PHE A 110 -0.16 -12.00 -8.35
C PHE A 110 -0.18 -11.75 -9.85
N SER A 111 0.67 -10.86 -10.31
CA SER A 111 1.19 -10.95 -11.65
C SER A 111 2.40 -11.87 -11.67
N TYR A 112 2.59 -12.61 -12.77
CA TYR A 112 3.63 -13.63 -12.82
C TYR A 112 4.46 -13.55 -14.09
N ARG A 113 5.69 -14.08 -14.03
CA ARG A 113 6.48 -14.49 -15.19
C ARG A 113 7.41 -15.63 -14.83
N HIS A 114 7.76 -16.46 -15.82
CA HIS A 114 8.79 -17.47 -15.65
C HIS A 114 10.19 -16.91 -15.93
N ALA A 115 11.09 -16.99 -14.95
CA ALA A 115 12.45 -16.42 -15.06
C ALA A 115 13.50 -17.23 -14.29
N GLY A 116 14.68 -17.33 -14.91
CA GLY A 116 15.85 -18.08 -14.43
C GLY A 116 16.51 -17.46 -13.19
N ARG A 117 16.45 -16.14 -13.09
CA ARG A 117 17.04 -15.36 -12.01
C ARG A 117 16.08 -14.28 -11.59
N ASP A 118 16.14 -13.92 -10.32
CA ASP A 118 15.33 -12.86 -9.74
C ASP A 118 15.60 -11.46 -10.36
N ALA A 119 16.81 -11.23 -10.86
CA ALA A 119 17.24 -9.97 -11.47
C ALA A 119 16.89 -9.84 -12.98
N ASP A 120 16.21 -10.81 -13.57
CA ASP A 120 15.85 -10.75 -14.99
C ASP A 120 14.65 -9.78 -15.16
N ASP A 121 14.93 -8.54 -15.58
CA ASP A 121 13.92 -7.51 -15.85
C ASP A 121 13.16 -7.81 -17.15
N ALA A 122 11.87 -8.13 -17.02
CA ALA A 122 10.97 -8.36 -18.15
C ALA A 122 9.52 -8.03 -17.75
N THR A 123 8.67 -7.75 -18.73
CA THR A 123 7.23 -7.60 -18.51
C THR A 123 6.64 -8.91 -18.00
N ASN A 124 5.74 -8.83 -17.02
CA ASN A 124 5.00 -9.99 -16.54
C ASN A 124 4.08 -10.56 -17.63
N THR A 125 3.72 -11.83 -17.53
CA THR A 125 2.93 -12.56 -18.53
C THR A 125 1.43 -12.35 -18.33
N GLY A 126 0.95 -12.51 -17.10
CA GLY A 126 -0.46 -12.49 -16.76
C GLY A 126 -0.70 -12.51 -15.26
N MET A 127 -1.85 -13.05 -14.86
CA MET A 127 -2.22 -13.19 -13.45
C MET A 127 -2.22 -14.64 -12.95
N ILE A 128 -1.92 -14.80 -11.67
CA ILE A 128 -2.15 -16.02 -10.89
C ILE A 128 -2.95 -15.64 -9.65
N THR A 129 -4.02 -16.38 -9.39
CA THR A 129 -4.78 -16.25 -8.13
C THR A 129 -4.50 -17.44 -7.24
N CYS A 130 -4.09 -17.18 -6.01
CA CYS A 130 -3.73 -18.19 -5.03
C CYS A 130 -4.69 -18.14 -3.84
N PRO A 131 -5.32 -19.26 -3.46
CA PRO A 131 -6.06 -19.31 -2.20
C PRO A 131 -5.11 -19.22 -1.01
N VAL A 132 -5.60 -18.61 0.06
CA VAL A 132 -4.86 -18.39 1.30
C VAL A 132 -5.59 -19.08 2.44
N ALA A 133 -4.84 -19.85 3.22
CA ALA A 133 -5.26 -20.23 4.55
C ALA A 133 -4.61 -19.26 5.55
N ASP A 134 -5.40 -18.74 6.48
CA ASP A 134 -4.89 -17.87 7.53
C ASP A 134 -4.38 -18.70 8.73
N ASP A 135 -3.27 -18.24 9.31
CA ASP A 135 -2.80 -18.67 10.62
C ASP A 135 -2.38 -17.43 11.42
N GLY A 136 -3.38 -16.64 11.80
CA GLY A 136 -3.17 -15.36 12.48
C GLY A 136 -2.57 -14.29 11.55
N ARG A 137 -1.25 -14.05 11.63
CA ARG A 137 -0.53 -13.06 10.80
C ARG A 137 0.20 -13.66 9.61
N GLU A 138 0.22 -14.98 9.51
CA GLU A 138 0.80 -15.70 8.37
C GLU A 138 -0.28 -16.10 7.37
N LEU A 139 -0.01 -15.86 6.09
CA LEU A 139 -0.84 -16.23 4.96
C LEU A 139 -0.20 -17.46 4.31
N LYS A 140 -0.76 -18.64 4.60
CA LYS A 140 -0.26 -19.89 4.04
C LYS A 140 -0.78 -20.04 2.60
N ILE A 141 0.14 -19.99 1.66
CA ILE A 141 -0.13 -20.04 0.22
C ILE A 141 0.35 -21.39 -0.31
N ASP A 142 -0.61 -22.26 -0.63
CA ASP A 142 -0.33 -23.54 -1.28
C ASP A 142 -0.30 -23.34 -2.79
N MET A 143 0.91 -23.30 -3.37
CA MET A 143 1.08 -22.98 -4.79
C MET A 143 0.44 -24.01 -5.72
N SER A 144 0.26 -25.24 -5.25
CA SER A 144 -0.41 -26.30 -6.02
C SER A 144 -1.90 -26.02 -6.26
N LYS A 145 -2.49 -25.12 -5.48
CA LYS A 145 -3.90 -24.70 -5.57
C LYS A 145 -4.07 -23.37 -6.30
N CYS A 146 -2.98 -22.71 -6.68
CA CYS A 146 -3.06 -21.47 -7.44
C CYS A 146 -3.60 -21.73 -8.86
N LYS A 147 -4.35 -20.77 -9.39
CA LYS A 147 -4.95 -20.82 -10.72
C LYS A 147 -4.32 -19.74 -11.59
N ILE A 148 -3.78 -20.15 -12.74
CA ILE A 148 -3.34 -19.20 -13.76
C ILE A 148 -4.60 -18.57 -14.38
N GLY A 149 -4.66 -17.26 -14.35
CA GLY A 149 -5.70 -16.45 -14.96
C GLY A 149 -5.34 -16.08 -16.40
N LYS A 150 -5.91 -14.96 -16.87
CA LYS A 150 -5.66 -14.43 -18.21
C LYS A 150 -4.26 -13.81 -18.33
N ASP A 151 -3.69 -13.91 -19.52
CA ASP A 151 -2.50 -13.17 -19.90
C ASP A 151 -2.84 -11.71 -20.27
N TRP A 152 -1.87 -10.80 -20.14
CA TRP A 152 -2.11 -9.38 -20.40
C TRP A 152 -2.58 -9.06 -21.81
N ASN A 153 -2.20 -9.89 -22.78
CA ASN A 153 -2.63 -9.71 -24.16
C ASN A 153 -4.14 -9.96 -24.34
N GLU A 154 -4.78 -10.69 -23.43
CA GLU A 154 -6.23 -10.94 -23.47
C GLU A 154 -7.06 -9.77 -22.93
N TYR A 155 -6.40 -8.73 -22.40
CA TYR A 155 -7.04 -7.49 -21.92
C TYR A 155 -6.93 -6.32 -22.92
N LYS A 156 -6.23 -6.52 -24.04
CA LYS A 156 -6.06 -5.54 -25.11
C LYS A 156 -7.08 -5.76 -26.21
#